data_AF-A0A7S1SPV1-F1
#
_entry.id   AF-A0A7S1SPV1-F1
#
_cell.length_a   1.000
_cell.length_b   1.000
_cell.length_c   1.000
_cell.angle_alpha   90.00
_cell.angle_beta   90.00
_cell.angle_gamma   90.00
#
_symmetry.space_group_name_H-M   'P 1'
#
loop_
_entity.id
_entity.type
_entity.pdbx_description
1 polymer ?
#
loop_
_entity_poly.entity_id
_entity_poly.type
_entity_poly.pdbx_seq_one_letter_code
_entity_poly.pdbx_strand_id
1 'polypeptide(L)'
;YISTMEELNVFQVLRAYLVDKQFSFRMMFWITGGLAFMLSPLADNLTTAMLMGAVLTNIGRDQEQFIVLGCINVVVAANAGGAFSPFGDITTLMMWQRGKLHIAQFFSLVVPSIVNWVVPASIMSMYIPKGTPARVTGEMVMLAPGGIAVVLLFLCTISMTASFHSTFHLPPVLGMMTGLGFLQMYGFFGLRRSKKVLSTSDHGAEWTSETKENTKPKMTNVDSKGDLKAKREELDNDEEKGVCHGEKAADRMHPLNIFRQLEKAEWDTLLFFYGVVMCVGALGLIGYLDSISQLAYE
;
A
#
# COMPACT_ATOMS: atom_id res chain seq x y z
N TYR A 1 3.91 -10.48 -0.07
CA TYR A 1 2.54 -10.29 0.49
C TYR A 1 2.12 -8.84 0.46
N ILE A 2 2.85 -7.94 1.14
CA ILE A 2 2.56 -6.49 1.14
C ILE A 2 2.39 -5.91 -0.27
N SER A 3 3.36 -6.13 -1.17
CA SER A 3 3.27 -5.63 -2.56
C SER A 3 2.03 -6.17 -3.30
N THR A 4 1.67 -7.43 -3.05
CA THR A 4 0.44 -8.02 -3.60
C THR A 4 -0.82 -7.40 -3.02
N MET A 5 -0.83 -7.03 -1.73
CA MET A 5 -1.95 -6.34 -1.10
C MET A 5 -2.12 -4.91 -1.65
N GLU A 6 -1.01 -4.24 -1.97
CA GLU A 6 -1.00 -2.95 -2.64
C GLU A 6 -1.63 -3.04 -4.04
N GLU A 7 -1.21 -4.01 -4.85
CA GLU A 7 -1.80 -4.25 -6.19
C GLU A 7 -3.29 -4.62 -6.13
N LEU A 8 -3.73 -5.25 -5.05
CA LEU A 8 -5.14 -5.63 -4.85
C LEU A 8 -5.98 -4.51 -4.23
N ASN A 9 -5.43 -3.29 -4.14
CA ASN A 9 -6.09 -2.10 -3.58
C ASN A 9 -6.50 -2.26 -2.10
N VAL A 10 -5.94 -3.21 -1.34
CA VAL A 10 -6.29 -3.43 0.07
C VAL A 10 -6.11 -2.15 0.87
N PHE A 11 -4.98 -1.48 0.66
CA PHE A 11 -4.65 -0.26 1.36
C PHE A 11 -5.40 0.97 0.84
N GLN A 12 -5.73 1.01 -0.45
CA GLN A 12 -6.54 2.08 -1.01
C GLN A 12 -7.99 2.02 -0.52
N VAL A 13 -8.53 0.82 -0.30
CA VAL A 13 -9.84 0.62 0.34
C VAL A 13 -9.81 1.05 1.80
N LEU A 14 -8.74 0.70 2.53
CA LEU A 14 -8.54 1.17 3.91
C LEU A 14 -8.51 2.72 3.96
N ARG A 15 -7.80 3.34 3.01
CA ARG A 15 -7.79 4.79 2.84
C ARG A 15 -9.18 5.35 2.56
N ALA A 16 -9.90 4.81 1.57
CA ALA A 16 -11.23 5.28 1.20
C ALA A 16 -12.22 5.18 2.38
N TYR A 17 -12.15 4.08 3.13
CA TYR A 17 -12.93 3.87 4.35
C TYR A 17 -12.67 4.94 5.42
N LEU A 18 -11.41 5.31 5.65
CA LEU A 18 -11.03 6.32 6.63
C LEU A 18 -11.48 7.74 6.23
N VAL A 19 -11.46 8.05 4.93
CA VAL A 19 -11.86 9.36 4.39
C VAL A 19 -13.38 9.54 4.41
N ASP A 20 -14.15 8.49 4.12
CA ASP A 20 -15.62 8.55 4.05
C ASP A 20 -16.28 8.86 5.40
N LYS A 21 -15.63 8.48 6.51
CA LYS A 21 -16.13 8.68 7.88
C LYS A 21 -16.08 10.12 8.41
N GLN A 22 -15.56 11.09 7.65
CA GLN A 22 -15.51 12.53 8.01
C GLN A 22 -14.96 12.83 9.42
N PHE A 23 -13.90 12.13 9.82
CA PHE A 23 -13.26 12.36 11.12
C PHE A 23 -12.57 13.74 11.21
N SER A 24 -12.46 14.29 12.41
CA SER A 24 -11.63 15.50 12.64
C SER A 24 -10.15 15.19 12.46
N PHE A 25 -9.32 16.19 12.16
CA PHE A 25 -7.86 16.00 12.03
C PHE A 25 -7.25 15.31 13.26
N ARG A 26 -7.71 15.66 14.47
CA ARG A 26 -7.27 15.00 15.71
C ARG A 26 -7.64 13.53 15.74
N MET A 27 -8.86 13.20 15.36
CA MET A 27 -9.33 11.81 15.35
C MET A 27 -8.60 11.00 14.27
N MET A 28 -8.36 11.58 13.09
CA MET A 28 -7.56 10.95 12.05
C MET A 28 -6.14 10.68 12.49
N PHE A 29 -5.50 11.63 13.19
CA PHE A 29 -4.16 11.44 13.75
C PHE A 29 -4.09 10.25 14.70
N TRP A 30 -5.08 10.09 15.59
CA TRP A 30 -5.13 8.95 16.50
C TRP A 30 -5.43 7.64 15.78
N ILE A 31 -6.32 7.67 14.79
CA ILE A 31 -6.68 6.47 14.01
C ILE A 31 -5.50 6.01 13.15
N THR A 32 -4.84 6.90 12.40
CA THR A 32 -3.70 6.52 11.56
C THR A 32 -2.50 6.07 12.38
N GLY A 33 -2.23 6.74 13.52
CA GLY A 33 -1.21 6.28 14.47
C GLY A 33 -1.54 4.92 15.08
N GLY A 34 -2.77 4.72 15.56
CA GLY A 34 -3.20 3.44 16.14
C GLY A 34 -3.19 2.30 15.13
N LEU A 35 -3.62 2.56 13.89
CA LEU A 35 -3.51 1.60 12.80
C LEU A 35 -2.05 1.29 12.47
N ALA A 36 -1.16 2.28 12.44
CA ALA A 36 0.27 2.07 12.23
C ALA A 36 0.89 1.19 13.34
N PHE A 37 0.55 1.48 14.60
CA PHE A 37 1.00 0.69 15.76
C PHE A 37 0.52 -0.77 15.71
N MET A 38 -0.73 -1.00 15.28
CA MET A 38 -1.32 -2.34 15.18
C MET A 38 -0.88 -3.13 13.94
N LEU A 39 -0.63 -2.45 12.82
CA LEU A 39 -0.21 -3.10 11.58
C LEU A 39 1.29 -3.42 11.56
N SER A 40 2.13 -2.63 12.25
CA SER A 40 3.58 -2.82 12.24
C SER A 40 4.07 -4.21 12.72
N PRO A 41 3.52 -4.85 13.77
CA PRO A 41 3.90 -6.22 14.14
C PRO A 41 3.80 -7.25 13.01
N LEU A 42 3.00 -6.94 11.99
CA LEU A 42 2.71 -7.78 10.83
C LEU A 42 3.38 -7.25 9.56
N ALA A 43 3.59 -5.95 9.41
CA ALA A 43 4.08 -5.31 8.19
C ALA A 43 5.30 -4.44 8.48
N ASP A 44 6.33 -4.53 7.64
CA ASP A 44 7.57 -3.76 7.81
C ASP A 44 7.32 -2.27 8.08
N ASN A 45 8.06 -1.72 9.03
CA ASN A 45 7.92 -0.35 9.52
C ASN A 45 7.92 0.71 8.41
N LEU A 46 8.76 0.51 7.38
CA LEU A 46 8.83 1.40 6.22
C LEU A 46 7.55 1.32 5.37
N THR A 47 7.01 0.12 5.13
CA THR A 47 5.72 -0.05 4.45
C THR A 47 4.61 0.69 5.20
N THR A 48 4.49 0.44 6.49
CA THR A 48 3.44 1.05 7.32
C THR A 48 3.53 2.58 7.30
N ALA A 49 4.75 3.12 7.39
CA ALA A 49 4.99 4.56 7.33
C ALA A 49 4.65 5.17 5.95
N MET A 50 5.08 4.55 4.86
CA MET A 50 4.75 5.01 3.50
C MET A 50 3.25 4.96 3.24
N LEU A 51 2.59 3.90 3.68
CA LEU A 51 1.16 3.71 3.51
C LEU A 51 0.35 4.82 4.18
N MET A 52 0.58 4.98 5.48
CA MET A 52 -0.16 5.93 6.29
C MET A 52 0.27 7.37 5.98
N GLY A 53 1.53 7.58 5.59
CA GLY A 53 2.00 8.85 5.05
C GLY A 53 1.24 9.26 3.79
N ALA A 54 1.06 8.35 2.82
CA ALA A 54 0.26 8.63 1.63
C ALA A 54 -1.21 8.94 1.97
N VAL A 55 -1.78 8.26 2.97
CA VAL A 55 -3.14 8.56 3.46
C VAL A 55 -3.21 9.97 4.05
N LEU A 56 -2.28 10.32 4.94
CA LEU A 56 -2.24 11.62 5.61
C LEU A 56 -2.03 12.78 4.64
N THR A 57 -1.11 12.66 3.69
CA THR A 57 -0.84 13.71 2.69
C THR A 57 -2.05 13.96 1.79
N ASN A 58 -2.83 12.92 1.48
CA ASN A 58 -4.05 13.08 0.69
C ASN A 58 -5.21 13.72 1.46
N ILE A 59 -5.32 13.41 2.75
CA ILE A 59 -6.35 13.95 3.64
C ILE A 59 -6.06 15.40 4.02
N GLY A 60 -4.80 15.70 4.30
CA GLY A 60 -4.33 16.95 4.86
C GLY A 60 -3.85 17.96 3.83
N ARG A 61 -4.24 17.87 2.55
CA ARG A 61 -3.70 18.70 1.45
C ARG A 61 -3.59 20.19 1.77
N ASP A 62 -4.54 20.72 2.55
CA ASP A 62 -4.60 22.14 2.91
C ASP A 62 -4.04 22.46 4.32
N GLN A 63 -3.46 21.47 5.01
CA GLN A 63 -3.04 21.54 6.41
C GLN A 63 -1.68 20.85 6.60
N GLU A 64 -0.59 21.51 6.18
CA GLU A 64 0.78 20.99 6.29
C GLU A 64 1.16 20.58 7.72
N GLN A 65 0.73 21.35 8.72
CA GLN A 65 0.98 21.05 10.13
C GLN A 65 0.41 19.69 10.54
N PHE A 66 -0.78 19.33 10.04
CA PHE A 66 -1.37 18.02 10.29
C PHE A 66 -0.61 16.90 9.57
N ILE A 67 -0.18 17.13 8.32
CA ILE A 67 0.61 16.14 7.56
C ILE A 67 1.91 15.83 8.29
N VAL A 68 2.68 16.86 8.67
CA VAL A 68 3.98 16.69 9.34
C VAL A 68 3.83 15.97 10.67
N LEU A 69 2.95 16.46 11.56
CA LEU A 69 2.72 15.83 12.86
C LEU A 69 2.16 14.40 12.71
N GLY A 70 1.27 14.19 11.75
CA GLY A 70 0.71 12.88 11.44
C GLY A 70 1.78 11.88 10.99
N CYS A 71 2.66 12.29 10.08
CA CYS A 71 3.75 11.45 9.59
C CYS A 71 4.74 11.10 10.71
N ILE A 72 5.11 12.07 11.56
CA ILE A 72 5.95 11.81 12.74
C ILE A 72 5.27 10.78 13.66
N ASN A 73 3.99 10.99 13.98
CA ASN A 73 3.23 10.08 14.82
C ASN A 73 3.15 8.66 14.24
N VAL A 74 2.90 8.53 12.94
CA VAL A 74 2.88 7.24 12.23
C VAL A 74 4.23 6.52 12.34
N VAL A 75 5.35 7.23 12.14
CA VAL A 75 6.68 6.63 12.23
C VAL A 75 6.97 6.14 13.64
N VAL A 76 6.67 6.96 14.66
CA VAL A 76 6.83 6.59 16.06
C VAL A 76 5.93 5.41 16.42
N ALA A 77 4.67 5.43 15.98
CA ALA A 77 3.69 4.38 16.20
C ALA A 77 4.11 3.05 15.56
N ALA A 78 4.55 3.08 14.29
CA ALA A 78 5.02 1.90 13.60
C ALA A 78 6.22 1.30 14.33
N ASN A 79 7.26 2.09 14.63
CA ASN A 79 8.44 1.59 15.32
C ASN A 79 8.11 1.01 16.71
N ALA A 80 7.26 1.70 17.49
CA ALA A 80 6.81 1.19 18.78
C ALA A 80 5.99 -0.11 18.65
N GLY A 81 5.16 -0.20 17.61
CA GLY A 81 4.36 -1.39 17.29
C GLY A 81 5.23 -2.60 16.97
N GLY A 82 6.27 -2.41 16.17
CA GLY A 82 7.15 -3.51 15.75
C GLY A 82 7.93 -4.13 16.91
N ALA A 83 8.30 -3.32 17.91
CA ALA A 83 9.17 -3.72 19.01
C ALA A 83 8.63 -4.86 19.90
N PHE A 84 7.31 -5.01 20.04
CA PHE A 84 6.70 -6.06 20.87
C PHE A 84 6.44 -7.38 20.12
N SER A 85 6.89 -7.49 18.87
CA SER A 85 6.76 -8.68 18.04
C SER A 85 8.11 -9.10 17.48
N PRO A 86 8.45 -10.40 17.44
CA PRO A 86 9.66 -10.86 16.78
C PRO A 86 9.65 -10.60 15.26
N PHE A 87 8.49 -10.34 14.66
CA PHE A 87 8.32 -10.11 13.22
C PHE A 87 8.23 -8.63 12.83
N GLY A 88 8.16 -7.70 13.80
CA GLY A 88 7.91 -6.30 13.50
C GLY A 88 9.11 -5.55 12.91
N ASP A 89 10.32 -5.89 13.36
CA ASP A 89 11.57 -5.27 12.91
C ASP A 89 12.68 -6.28 12.61
N ILE A 90 13.59 -5.88 11.71
CA ILE A 90 14.80 -6.66 11.43
C ILE A 90 15.62 -6.90 12.71
N THR A 91 15.66 -5.93 13.61
CA THR A 91 16.41 -6.01 14.88
C THR A 91 15.75 -6.95 15.88
N THR A 92 14.41 -6.96 15.99
CA THR A 92 13.67 -7.91 16.84
C THR A 92 13.77 -9.33 16.29
N LEU A 93 13.68 -9.47 14.97
CA LEU A 93 13.87 -10.74 14.26
C LEU A 93 15.30 -11.27 14.49
N MET A 94 16.31 -10.41 14.42
CA MET A 94 17.72 -10.78 14.65
C MET A 94 17.95 -11.28 16.08
N MET A 95 17.41 -10.60 17.09
CA MET A 95 17.53 -11.01 18.49
C MET A 95 16.82 -12.34 18.75
N TRP A 96 15.65 -12.56 18.14
CA TRP A 96 14.92 -13.81 18.21
C TRP A 96 15.69 -14.96 17.51
N GLN A 97 16.21 -14.73 16.31
CA GLN A 97 17.03 -15.70 15.56
C GLN A 97 18.33 -16.07 16.27
N ARG A 98 18.93 -15.13 17.01
CA ARG A 98 20.11 -15.37 17.86
C ARG A 98 19.79 -16.14 19.15
N GLY A 99 18.52 -16.50 19.38
CA GLY A 99 18.07 -17.21 20.58
C GLY A 99 18.18 -16.38 21.86
N LYS A 100 18.29 -15.04 21.74
CA LYS A 100 18.46 -14.14 22.89
C LYS A 100 17.14 -13.83 23.59
N LEU A 101 16.03 -13.88 22.85
CA LEU A 101 14.69 -13.62 23.36
C LEU A 101 13.73 -14.71 22.89
N HIS A 102 12.85 -15.18 23.78
CA HIS A 102 11.71 -16.03 23.42
C HIS A 102 10.50 -15.17 23.05
N ILE A 103 9.58 -15.72 22.24
CA ILE A 103 8.34 -15.05 21.80
C ILE A 103 7.57 -14.45 22.99
N ALA A 104 7.49 -15.18 24.11
CA ALA A 104 6.78 -14.74 25.31
C ALA A 104 7.34 -13.44 25.91
N GLN A 105 8.66 -13.22 25.81
CA GLN A 105 9.32 -12.05 26.36
C GLN A 105 8.99 -10.78 25.55
N PHE A 106 8.73 -10.90 24.25
CA PHE A 106 8.31 -9.77 23.44
C PHE A 106 6.96 -9.19 23.92
N PHE A 107 6.05 -10.02 24.44
CA PHE A 107 4.79 -9.53 25.02
C PHE A 107 4.99 -8.65 26.27
N SER A 108 6.11 -8.80 26.99
CA SER A 108 6.44 -7.91 28.11
C SER A 108 6.74 -6.48 27.64
N LEU A 109 7.11 -6.31 26.37
CA LEU A 109 7.38 -5.01 25.75
C LEU A 109 6.11 -4.30 25.27
N VAL A 110 4.93 -4.95 25.27
CA VAL A 110 3.67 -4.32 24.81
C VAL A 110 3.37 -3.04 25.58
N VAL A 111 3.46 -3.07 26.92
CA VAL A 111 3.17 -1.90 27.76
C VAL A 111 4.20 -0.79 27.52
N PRO A 112 5.53 -1.04 27.59
CA PRO A 112 6.55 -0.05 27.20
C PRO A 112 6.34 0.54 25.80
N SER A 113 6.01 -0.29 24.80
CA SER A 113 5.74 0.15 23.42
C SER A 113 4.53 1.09 23.33
N ILE A 114 3.43 0.74 24.01
CA ILE A 114 2.24 1.60 24.06
C ILE A 114 2.60 2.95 24.69
N VAL A 115 3.30 2.94 25.82
CA VAL A 115 3.70 4.19 26.50
C VAL A 115 4.62 5.03 25.59
N ASN A 116 5.60 4.41 24.95
CA ASN A 116 6.54 5.06 24.03
C ASN A 116 5.82 5.74 22.86
N TRP A 117 4.71 5.20 22.37
CA TRP A 117 3.91 5.83 21.34
C TRP A 117 2.91 6.86 21.90
N VAL A 118 2.14 6.50 22.92
CA VAL A 118 1.03 7.32 23.45
C VAL A 118 1.53 8.63 24.03
N VAL A 119 2.65 8.63 24.77
CA VAL A 119 3.17 9.86 25.40
C VAL A 119 3.49 10.96 24.35
N PRO A 120 4.37 10.73 23.35
CA PRO A 120 4.63 11.74 22.32
C PRO A 120 3.40 12.02 21.46
N ALA A 121 2.56 11.02 21.16
CA ALA A 121 1.31 11.22 20.42
C ALA A 121 0.35 12.15 21.15
N SER A 122 0.21 12.02 22.47
CA SER A 122 -0.62 12.89 23.31
C SER A 122 -0.11 14.34 23.26
N ILE A 123 1.20 14.55 23.36
CA ILE A 123 1.81 15.89 23.28
C ILE A 123 1.56 16.50 21.89
N MET A 124 1.88 15.76 20.82
CA MET A 124 1.67 16.22 19.45
C MET A 124 0.19 16.52 19.15
N SER A 125 -0.73 15.72 19.71
CA SER A 125 -2.17 15.87 19.48
C SER A 125 -2.74 17.22 19.92
N MET A 126 -2.08 17.89 20.87
CA MET A 126 -2.46 19.23 21.34
C MET A 126 -2.21 20.31 20.27
N TYR A 127 -1.19 20.11 19.43
CA TYR A 127 -0.76 21.05 18.39
C TYR A 127 -1.45 20.83 17.04
N ILE A 128 -2.33 19.83 16.94
CA ILE A 128 -3.05 19.55 15.70
C ILE A 128 -4.12 20.63 15.46
N PRO A 129 -4.17 21.21 14.24
CA PRO A 129 -5.21 22.16 13.84
C PRO A 129 -6.61 21.61 14.10
N LYS A 130 -7.50 22.48 14.62
CA LYS A 130 -8.90 22.15 14.76
C LYS A 130 -9.57 22.23 13.39
N GLY A 131 -10.28 21.19 13.00
CA GLY A 131 -11.02 21.16 11.75
C GLY A 131 -11.34 19.76 11.30
N THR A 132 -12.13 19.69 10.24
CA THR A 132 -12.40 18.48 9.47
C THR A 132 -11.84 18.69 8.07
N PRO A 133 -11.17 17.69 7.49
CA PRO A 133 -10.73 17.78 6.10
C PRO A 133 -11.93 18.04 5.18
N ALA A 134 -11.71 18.83 4.14
CA ALA A 134 -12.70 19.01 3.08
C ALA A 134 -13.10 17.64 2.54
N ARG A 135 -14.40 17.46 2.25
CA ARG A 135 -14.92 16.18 1.77
C ARG A 135 -14.25 15.87 0.44
N VAL A 136 -13.27 14.98 0.45
CA VAL A 136 -12.74 14.40 -0.78
C VAL A 136 -13.80 13.42 -1.25
N THR A 137 -14.59 13.83 -2.24
CA THR A 137 -15.52 12.95 -2.96
C THR A 137 -14.67 11.84 -3.56
N GLY A 138 -14.61 10.69 -2.89
CA GLY A 138 -13.71 9.61 -3.27
C GLY A 138 -14.19 8.94 -4.55
N GLU A 139 -13.27 8.68 -5.47
CA GLU A 139 -13.43 7.57 -6.41
C GLU A 139 -13.82 6.33 -5.61
N MET A 140 -14.82 5.57 -6.08
CA MET A 140 -15.16 4.29 -5.47
C MET A 140 -14.01 3.31 -5.69
N VAL A 141 -13.04 3.30 -4.78
CA VAL A 141 -11.97 2.31 -4.78
C VAL A 141 -12.59 0.99 -4.33
N MET A 142 -12.81 0.10 -5.28
CA MET A 142 -13.23 -1.27 -5.00
C MET A 142 -12.03 -2.15 -4.71
N LEU A 143 -12.19 -3.05 -3.75
CA LEU A 143 -11.19 -4.08 -3.46
C LEU A 143 -11.09 -5.02 -4.66
N ALA A 144 -9.87 -5.27 -5.14
CA ALA A 144 -9.69 -6.23 -6.22
C ALA A 144 -10.08 -7.64 -5.74
N PRO A 145 -10.67 -8.48 -6.60
CA PRO A 145 -11.03 -9.85 -6.25
C PRO A 145 -9.82 -10.61 -5.69
N GLY A 146 -9.99 -11.19 -4.49
CA GLY A 146 -8.93 -11.94 -3.81
C GLY A 146 -8.08 -11.13 -2.81
N GLY A 147 -8.29 -9.82 -2.66
CA GLY A 147 -7.58 -8.99 -1.67
C GLY A 147 -7.66 -9.53 -0.23
N ILE A 148 -8.86 -9.88 0.24
CA ILE A 148 -9.07 -10.46 1.58
C ILE A 148 -8.37 -11.82 1.72
N ALA A 149 -8.39 -12.65 0.68
CA ALA A 149 -7.74 -13.96 0.72
C ALA A 149 -6.22 -13.84 0.83
N VAL A 150 -5.60 -12.86 0.18
CA VAL A 150 -4.16 -12.57 0.33
C VAL A 150 -3.83 -12.10 1.74
N VAL A 151 -4.69 -11.29 2.38
CA VAL A 151 -4.53 -10.90 3.79
C VAL A 151 -4.61 -12.11 4.72
N LEU A 152 -5.60 -13.00 4.52
CA LEU A 152 -5.71 -14.22 5.31
C LEU A 152 -4.51 -15.16 5.11
N LEU A 153 -4.05 -15.34 3.87
CA LEU A 153 -2.85 -16.12 3.58
C LEU A 153 -1.59 -15.55 4.24
N PHE A 154 -1.49 -14.23 4.32
CA PHE A 154 -0.39 -13.56 5.01
C PHE A 154 -0.39 -13.86 6.52
N LEU A 155 -1.55 -13.68 7.18
CA LEU A 155 -1.71 -13.99 8.60
C LEU A 155 -1.46 -15.48 8.90
N CYS A 156 -1.95 -16.37 8.04
CA CYS A 156 -1.67 -17.81 8.14
C CYS A 156 -0.17 -18.12 8.01
N THR A 157 0.53 -17.44 7.10
CA THR A 157 1.99 -17.62 6.92
C THR A 157 2.76 -17.19 8.16
N ILE A 158 2.41 -16.05 8.76
CA ILE A 158 3.04 -15.56 10.00
C ILE A 158 2.80 -16.57 11.13
N SER A 159 1.55 -16.99 11.32
CA SER A 159 1.18 -17.97 12.36
C SER A 159 1.90 -19.31 12.17
N MET A 160 1.95 -19.81 10.94
CA MET A 160 2.67 -21.04 10.59
C MET A 160 4.17 -20.92 10.86
N THR A 161 4.78 -19.80 10.47
CA THR A 161 6.22 -19.54 10.67
C THR A 161 6.57 -19.50 12.16
N ALA A 162 5.79 -18.76 12.95
CA ALA A 162 5.96 -18.69 14.40
C ALA A 162 5.82 -20.07 15.05
N SER A 163 4.81 -20.84 14.63
CA SER A 163 4.55 -22.18 15.13
C SER A 163 5.70 -23.13 14.80
N PHE A 164 6.15 -23.17 13.54
CA PHE A 164 7.22 -24.08 13.11
C PHE A 164 8.57 -23.79 13.77
N HIS A 165 8.91 -22.51 13.94
CA HIS A 165 10.11 -22.14 14.69
C HIS A 165 9.98 -22.53 16.17
N SER A 166 8.81 -22.33 16.77
CA SER A 166 8.60 -22.61 18.19
C SER A 166 8.54 -24.10 18.52
N THR A 167 7.91 -24.94 17.69
CA THR A 167 7.70 -26.36 17.98
C THR A 167 8.77 -27.25 17.36
N PHE A 168 9.19 -26.95 16.12
CA PHE A 168 10.14 -27.79 15.37
C PHE A 168 11.56 -27.21 15.31
N HIS A 169 11.81 -26.05 15.93
CA HIS A 169 13.12 -25.36 15.92
C HIS A 169 13.65 -25.10 14.50
N LEU A 170 12.73 -25.01 13.53
CA LEU A 170 13.07 -24.79 12.13
C LEU A 170 13.36 -23.29 11.88
N PRO A 171 14.32 -22.96 11.01
CA PRO A 171 14.58 -21.58 10.62
C PRO A 171 13.30 -20.87 10.11
N PRO A 172 13.02 -19.62 10.51
CA PRO A 172 11.79 -18.91 10.11
C PRO A 172 11.65 -18.74 8.59
N VAL A 173 12.78 -18.69 7.87
CA VAL A 173 12.81 -18.59 6.40
C VAL A 173 12.04 -19.72 5.72
N LEU A 174 12.00 -20.93 6.30
CA LEU A 174 11.25 -22.04 5.73
C LEU A 174 9.73 -21.78 5.75
N GLY A 175 9.22 -21.22 6.85
CA GLY A 175 7.82 -20.81 6.96
C GLY A 175 7.46 -19.69 5.98
N MET A 176 8.32 -18.68 5.87
CA MET A 176 8.11 -17.56 4.94
C MET A 176 8.14 -18.02 3.46
N MET A 177 9.08 -18.89 3.08
CA MET A 177 9.16 -19.44 1.72
C MET A 177 7.98 -20.36 1.40
N THR A 178 7.51 -21.12 2.40
CA THR A 178 6.30 -21.94 2.26
C THR A 178 5.07 -21.05 2.01
N GLY A 179 4.93 -19.95 2.76
CA GLY A 179 3.88 -18.97 2.53
C GLY A 179 3.96 -18.33 1.14
N LEU A 180 5.15 -17.94 0.68
CA LEU A 180 5.35 -17.44 -0.68
C LEU A 180 4.88 -18.47 -1.74
N GLY A 181 5.17 -19.76 -1.52
CA GLY A 181 4.67 -20.85 -2.36
C GLY A 181 3.14 -20.92 -2.39
N PHE A 182 2.48 -20.82 -1.24
CA PHE A 182 1.01 -20.76 -1.17
C PHE A 182 0.42 -19.53 -1.86
N LEU A 183 1.07 -18.37 -1.74
CA LEU A 183 0.67 -17.16 -2.45
C LEU A 183 0.78 -17.32 -3.97
N GLN A 184 1.89 -17.92 -4.45
CA GLN A 184 2.06 -18.22 -5.88
C GLN A 184 1.01 -19.22 -6.38
N MET A 185 0.72 -20.25 -5.60
CA MET A 185 -0.34 -21.22 -5.90
C MET A 185 -1.71 -20.54 -5.99
N TYR A 186 -2.05 -19.69 -5.01
CA TYR A 186 -3.28 -18.91 -5.01
C TYR A 186 -3.36 -17.92 -6.19
N GLY A 187 -2.25 -17.24 -6.50
CA GLY A 187 -2.14 -16.35 -7.66
C GLY A 187 -2.34 -17.09 -9.00
N PHE A 188 -1.77 -18.29 -9.12
CA PHE A 188 -1.89 -19.11 -10.32
C PHE A 188 -3.31 -19.66 -10.51
N PHE A 189 -3.94 -20.20 -9.47
CA PHE A 189 -5.27 -20.85 -9.57
C PHE A 189 -6.46 -19.88 -9.38
N GLY A 190 -6.34 -18.92 -8.47
CA GLY A 190 -7.43 -18.02 -8.06
C GLY A 190 -7.57 -16.77 -8.94
N LEU A 191 -6.48 -16.01 -9.11
CA LEU A 191 -6.51 -14.73 -9.85
C LEU A 191 -6.63 -14.92 -11.37
N ARG A 192 -6.19 -16.06 -11.93
CA ARG A 192 -6.44 -16.42 -13.34
C ARG A 192 -7.92 -16.72 -13.64
N ARG A 193 -8.70 -17.19 -12.65
CA ARG A 193 -10.14 -17.44 -12.83
C ARG A 193 -10.94 -16.13 -12.93
N SER A 194 -10.57 -15.09 -12.18
CA SER A 194 -11.22 -13.77 -12.29
C SER A 194 -11.04 -13.12 -13.67
N LYS A 195 -9.91 -13.35 -14.35
CA LYS A 195 -9.73 -12.89 -15.75
C LYS A 195 -10.69 -13.57 -16.74
N LYS A 196 -11.01 -14.86 -16.53
CA LYS A 196 -11.94 -15.59 -17.41
C LYS A 196 -13.38 -15.11 -17.23
N VAL A 197 -13.78 -14.78 -16.00
CA VAL A 197 -15.17 -14.38 -15.70
C VAL A 197 -15.46 -12.95 -16.19
N LEU A 198 -14.51 -12.00 -16.08
CA LEU A 198 -14.69 -10.67 -16.66
C LEU A 198 -14.65 -10.65 -18.20
N SER A 199 -13.87 -11.52 -18.83
CA SER A 199 -13.86 -11.65 -20.30
C SER A 199 -15.14 -12.26 -20.87
N THR A 200 -15.89 -13.05 -20.09
CA THR A 200 -17.15 -13.66 -20.53
C THR A 200 -18.38 -12.76 -20.31
N SER A 201 -18.28 -11.75 -19.46
CA SER A 201 -19.41 -10.83 -19.18
C SER A 201 -19.59 -9.74 -20.24
N ASP A 202 -18.58 -9.46 -21.07
CA ASP A 202 -18.65 -8.48 -22.16
C ASP A 202 -19.16 -9.05 -23.50
N HIS A 203 -19.52 -10.34 -23.57
CA HIS A 203 -20.04 -10.98 -24.79
C HIS A 203 -21.52 -11.40 -24.68
N GLY A 204 -22.25 -10.87 -23.70
CA GLY A 204 -23.63 -11.28 -23.39
C GLY A 204 -24.75 -10.29 -23.78
N ALA A 205 -24.44 -9.17 -24.45
CA ALA A 205 -25.44 -8.16 -24.83
C ALA A 205 -25.56 -8.03 -26.35
N GLU A 206 -25.90 -9.12 -27.02
CA GLU A 206 -26.33 -9.10 -28.43
C GLU A 206 -27.83 -8.80 -28.46
N TRP A 207 -28.18 -7.51 -28.53
CA TRP A 207 -29.56 -7.08 -28.80
C TRP A 207 -29.79 -7.03 -30.31
N THR A 208 -30.68 -7.91 -30.75
CA THR A 208 -31.30 -7.95 -32.07
C THR A 208 -32.08 -6.67 -32.36
N SER A 209 -31.92 -6.09 -33.55
CA SER A 209 -32.94 -5.19 -34.10
C SER A 209 -33.07 -5.39 -35.61
N GLU A 210 -34.28 -5.81 -35.97
CA GLU A 210 -34.78 -6.13 -37.30
C GLU A 210 -34.73 -4.93 -38.27
N THR A 211 -34.73 -5.26 -39.55
CA THR A 211 -34.82 -4.37 -40.71
C THR A 211 -36.28 -4.09 -41.10
N LYS A 212 -36.47 -2.98 -41.85
CA LYS A 212 -37.68 -2.44 -42.54
C LYS A 212 -38.40 -1.33 -41.75
N GLU A 213 -38.89 -0.22 -42.30
CA GLU A 213 -39.29 0.12 -43.68
C GLU A 213 -39.40 1.66 -43.86
N ASN A 214 -38.82 2.19 -44.95
CA ASN A 214 -39.39 3.12 -45.96
C ASN A 214 -40.05 4.47 -45.53
N THR A 215 -39.60 5.58 -46.16
CA THR A 215 -40.41 6.50 -47.02
C THR A 215 -39.56 7.69 -47.53
N LYS A 216 -39.32 7.78 -48.85
CA LYS A 216 -38.92 8.98 -49.65
C LYS A 216 -40.17 9.84 -49.96
N PRO A 217 -40.13 11.12 -50.47
CA PRO A 217 -39.15 11.78 -51.35
C PRO A 217 -38.89 13.29 -50.98
N LYS A 218 -38.15 14.18 -51.67
CA LYS A 218 -38.18 14.65 -53.07
C LYS A 218 -37.10 15.74 -53.33
N MET A 219 -36.65 15.85 -54.59
CA MET A 219 -35.68 16.79 -55.20
C MET A 219 -36.12 18.27 -55.22
N THR A 220 -35.13 19.19 -55.28
CA THR A 220 -35.08 20.33 -56.24
C THR A 220 -33.63 20.82 -56.47
N ASN A 221 -33.32 21.14 -57.74
CA ASN A 221 -32.05 21.66 -58.30
C ASN A 221 -31.84 23.18 -58.05
N VAL A 222 -30.60 23.69 -58.26
CA VAL A 222 -30.22 24.68 -59.31
C VAL A 222 -28.77 25.18 -59.09
N ASP A 223 -28.09 25.40 -60.22
CA ASP A 223 -26.67 25.70 -60.46
C ASP A 223 -26.20 27.13 -60.11
N SER A 224 -24.90 27.31 -59.85
CA SER A 224 -24.04 28.30 -60.55
C SER A 224 -22.58 28.32 -60.08
N LYS A 225 -21.67 28.37 -61.06
CA LYS A 225 -20.38 29.12 -61.15
C LYS A 225 -19.59 29.27 -59.83
N GLY A 226 -18.42 28.66 -59.66
CA GLY A 226 -17.23 28.89 -60.49
C GLY A 226 -16.42 30.03 -59.89
N ASP A 227 -15.39 29.71 -59.08
CA ASP A 227 -14.14 30.47 -59.09
C ASP A 227 -12.98 29.72 -58.42
N LEU A 228 -11.80 30.11 -58.88
CA LEU A 228 -10.50 29.42 -58.85
C LEU A 228 -9.78 29.40 -57.49
N LYS A 229 -9.12 28.26 -57.25
CA LYS A 229 -7.73 28.11 -56.76
C LYS A 229 -7.17 29.21 -55.84
N ALA A 230 -6.98 28.87 -54.57
CA ALA A 230 -5.71 29.11 -53.89
C ALA A 230 -5.49 28.02 -52.83
N LYS A 231 -4.33 27.40 -52.94
CA LYS A 231 -3.79 26.33 -52.10
C LYS A 231 -3.05 27.01 -50.94
N ARG A 232 -3.15 26.40 -49.75
CA ARG A 232 -2.25 26.48 -48.58
C ARG A 232 -2.80 27.30 -47.40
N GLU A 233 -2.69 26.67 -46.22
CA GLU A 233 -2.99 27.14 -44.86
C GLU A 233 -4.43 26.90 -44.39
N GLU A 234 -4.74 25.64 -44.04
CA GLU A 234 -5.82 25.34 -43.10
C GLU A 234 -5.29 25.51 -41.68
N LEU A 235 -6.03 26.34 -40.95
CA LEU A 235 -5.81 26.76 -39.58
C LEU A 235 -5.87 25.59 -38.59
N ASP A 236 -4.92 25.62 -37.67
CA ASP A 236 -5.02 25.05 -36.33
C ASP A 236 -6.18 25.69 -35.53
N ASN A 237 -6.70 24.89 -34.60
CA ASN A 237 -7.58 25.22 -33.47
C ASN A 237 -9.07 25.48 -33.79
N ASP A 238 -9.90 24.46 -33.63
CA ASP A 238 -10.55 24.15 -32.35
C ASP A 238 -11.47 22.92 -32.51
N GLU A 239 -11.81 22.29 -31.38
CA GLU A 239 -12.78 21.18 -31.20
C GLU A 239 -12.27 19.73 -31.24
N GLU A 240 -11.53 19.32 -30.21
CA GLU A 240 -11.57 17.93 -29.74
C GLU A 240 -12.46 17.82 -28.48
N LYS A 241 -13.74 17.53 -28.70
CA LYS A 241 -14.62 16.96 -27.68
C LYS A 241 -14.88 15.49 -28.01
N GLY A 242 -14.30 14.62 -27.18
CA GLY A 242 -14.96 13.43 -26.64
C GLY A 242 -15.12 12.23 -27.56
N VAL A 243 -14.16 11.29 -27.50
CA VAL A 243 -14.45 9.86 -27.66
C VAL A 243 -13.65 9.01 -26.66
N CYS A 244 -14.42 8.33 -25.82
CA CYS A 244 -14.18 7.20 -24.92
C CYS A 244 -12.78 6.54 -24.88
N HIS A 245 -12.05 6.77 -23.80
CA HIS A 245 -10.93 5.94 -23.33
C HIS A 245 -11.43 4.65 -22.64
N GLY A 246 -12.17 3.81 -23.35
CA GLY A 246 -12.66 2.51 -22.84
C GLY A 246 -11.71 1.33 -23.06
N GLU A 247 -10.78 1.43 -24.02
CA GLU A 247 -10.12 0.24 -24.58
C GLU A 247 -8.70 -0.02 -24.06
N LYS A 248 -8.13 0.89 -23.24
CA LYS A 248 -6.74 0.77 -22.73
C LYS A 248 -6.61 0.17 -21.32
N ALA A 249 -7.72 -0.22 -20.70
CA ALA A 249 -7.73 -0.78 -19.34
C ALA A 249 -7.59 -2.31 -19.30
N ALA A 250 -7.95 -3.03 -20.37
CA ALA A 250 -8.00 -4.50 -20.37
C ALA A 250 -6.65 -5.21 -20.62
N ASP A 251 -5.67 -4.52 -21.23
CA ASP A 251 -4.44 -5.15 -21.74
C ASP A 251 -3.20 -4.98 -20.81
N ARG A 252 -3.35 -4.40 -19.62
CA ARG A 252 -2.22 -4.10 -18.71
C ARG A 252 -2.23 -4.82 -17.37
N MET A 253 -2.56 -6.11 -17.35
CA MET A 253 -2.29 -6.94 -16.17
C MET A 253 -1.46 -8.16 -16.54
N HIS A 254 -0.13 -8.02 -16.44
CA HIS A 254 0.78 -9.16 -16.45
C HIS A 254 0.40 -10.13 -15.32
N PRO A 255 0.61 -11.46 -15.47
CA PRO A 255 0.59 -12.37 -14.32
C PRO A 255 1.49 -11.79 -13.22
N LEU A 256 1.03 -11.82 -11.95
CA LEU A 256 1.73 -11.36 -10.74
C LEU A 256 3.21 -11.74 -10.80
N ASN A 257 4.05 -10.84 -11.31
CA ASN A 257 5.45 -11.07 -11.62
C ASN A 257 6.27 -10.59 -10.42
N ILE A 258 6.14 -11.33 -9.31
CA ILE A 258 6.74 -11.02 -8.01
C ILE A 258 8.27 -10.87 -8.12
N PHE A 259 8.93 -11.61 -9.02
CA PHE A 259 10.38 -11.51 -9.23
C PHE A 259 10.82 -10.14 -9.77
N ARG A 260 10.04 -9.52 -10.66
CA ARG A 260 10.33 -8.18 -11.18
C ARG A 260 10.02 -7.07 -10.15
N GLN A 261 9.17 -7.37 -9.17
CA GLN A 261 8.89 -6.49 -8.03
C GLN A 261 10.00 -6.58 -6.98
N LEU A 262 10.48 -7.80 -6.67
CA LEU A 262 11.62 -8.01 -5.76
C LEU A 262 12.88 -7.28 -6.26
N GLU A 263 13.08 -7.25 -7.58
CA GLU A 263 14.19 -6.53 -8.22
C GLU A 263 14.11 -4.99 -8.06
N LYS A 264 12.88 -4.43 -8.01
CA LYS A 264 12.65 -2.98 -7.94
C LYS A 264 12.47 -2.43 -6.51
N ALA A 265 12.07 -3.26 -5.55
CA ALA A 265 11.49 -2.77 -4.30
C ALA A 265 12.48 -2.51 -3.14
N GLU A 266 13.77 -2.85 -3.23
CA GLU A 266 14.59 -2.89 -2.01
C GLU A 266 15.92 -2.15 -2.05
N TRP A 267 16.35 -1.55 -3.16
CA TRP A 267 17.70 -0.98 -3.25
C TRP A 267 17.94 0.23 -2.34
N ASP A 268 17.00 1.17 -2.24
CA ASP A 268 17.15 2.36 -1.38
C ASP A 268 17.18 1.96 0.11
N THR A 269 16.32 1.04 0.49
CA THR A 269 16.21 0.51 1.85
C THR A 269 17.44 -0.35 2.23
N LEU A 270 17.92 -1.19 1.31
CA LEU A 270 19.10 -2.02 1.52
C LEU A 270 20.37 -1.17 1.64
N LEU A 271 20.53 -0.13 0.83
CA LEU A 271 21.67 0.80 0.93
C LEU A 271 21.64 1.58 2.24
N PHE A 272 20.45 2.02 2.69
CA PHE A 272 20.28 2.63 4.00
C PHE A 272 20.68 1.68 5.14
N PHE A 273 20.16 0.45 5.15
CA PHE A 273 20.50 -0.52 6.19
C PHE A 273 21.97 -0.96 6.15
N TYR A 274 22.53 -1.18 4.95
CA TYR A 274 23.94 -1.47 4.78
C TYR A 274 24.81 -0.34 5.33
N GLY A 275 24.46 0.92 5.06
CA GLY A 275 25.12 2.09 5.62
C GLY A 275 25.09 2.10 7.15
N VAL A 276 23.92 1.89 7.76
CA VAL A 276 23.77 1.84 9.23
C VAL A 276 24.60 0.70 9.83
N VAL A 277 24.54 -0.50 9.27
CA VAL A 277 25.30 -1.67 9.76
C VAL A 277 26.81 -1.44 9.63
N MET A 278 27.27 -0.84 8.53
CA MET A 278 28.68 -0.47 8.34
C MET A 278 29.14 0.57 9.36
N CYS A 279 28.33 1.61 9.61
CA CYS A 279 28.64 2.64 10.61
C CYS A 279 28.70 2.05 12.03
N VAL A 280 27.70 1.25 12.43
CA VAL A 280 27.66 0.60 13.75
C VAL A 280 28.81 -0.41 13.88
N GLY A 281 29.08 -1.19 12.84
CA GLY A 281 30.21 -2.12 12.79
C GLY A 281 31.56 -1.41 12.95
N ALA A 282 31.74 -0.27 12.27
CA ALA A 282 32.95 0.56 12.43
C ALA A 282 33.09 1.11 13.85
N LEU A 283 32.01 1.63 14.45
CA LEU A 283 32.01 2.10 15.85
C LEU A 283 32.32 0.98 16.86
N GLY A 284 31.85 -0.24 16.58
CA GLY A 284 32.20 -1.43 17.36
C GLY A 284 33.68 -1.79 17.23
N LEU A 285 34.23 -1.75 16.02
CA LEU A 285 35.65 -2.05 15.74
C LEU A 285 36.60 -1.04 16.39
N ILE A 286 36.19 0.23 16.46
CA ILE A 286 36.95 1.31 17.12
C ILE A 286 36.84 1.21 18.66
N GLY A 287 35.90 0.43 19.20
CA GLY A 287 35.74 0.20 20.65
C GLY A 287 34.87 1.23 21.37
N TYR A 288 34.26 2.18 20.64
CA TYR A 288 33.37 3.19 21.24
C TYR A 288 32.12 2.58 21.87
N LEU A 289 31.53 1.57 21.21
CA LEU A 289 30.34 0.89 21.75
C LEU A 289 30.65 0.15 23.05
N ASP A 290 31.84 -0.42 23.18
CA ASP A 290 32.25 -1.14 24.39
C ASP A 290 32.50 -0.17 25.56
N SER A 291 33.16 0.97 25.26
CA SER A 291 33.37 2.04 26.24
C SER A 291 32.07 2.65 26.74
N ILE A 292 31.11 2.91 25.84
CA ILE A 292 29.78 3.44 26.20
C ILE A 292 28.97 2.40 26.97
N SER A 293 29.06 1.12 26.59
CA SER A 293 28.36 0.04 27.31
C SER A 293 28.86 -0.09 28.74
N GLN A 294 30.17 -0.05 28.98
CA GLN A 294 30.72 -0.10 30.34
C GLN A 294 30.24 1.09 31.18
N LEU A 295 30.22 2.29 30.60
CA LEU A 295 29.77 3.50 31.29
C LEU A 295 28.25 3.56 31.53
N ALA A 296 27.45 2.87 30.74
CA ALA A 296 25.99 2.87 30.86
C ALA A 296 25.43 1.76 31.77
N TYR A 297 26.19 0.67 31.96
CA TYR A 297 25.78 -0.49 32.76
C TYR A 297 26.55 -0.66 34.09
N GLU A 298 27.55 0.21 34.36
CA GLU A 298 28.07 0.48 35.71
C GLU A 298 27.21 1.53 36.43
#